data_AF-A0AAV4BD36-F1
#
_entry.id   AF-A0AAV4BD36-F1
#
_cell.length_a   1.000
_cell.length_b   1.000
_cell.length_c   1.000
_cell.angle_alpha   90.00
_cell.angle_beta   90.00
_cell.angle_gamma   90.00
#
_symmetry.space_group_name_H-M   'P 1'
#
loop_
_entity.id
_entity.type
_entity.pdbx_description
1 polymer ?
#
loop_
_entity_poly.entity_id
_entity_poly.type
_entity_poly.pdbx_seq_one_letter_code
_entity_poly.pdbx_strand_id
1 'polypeptide(L)'
;MADVEKVDFNYADADKHEFEMAELYSYTEEPDFATNQVCFEEAAKAHGFEKWTSLSRTQQMSFVVSIQDDLEVTEKERRIKAIQALLYLAQGVYGECRSREHMYEVSRECVLLYLELGLYTSLVQLLAMEVENSATALMALRKPAVSITDSKELR
;
A
#
# COMPACT_ATOMS: atom_id res chain seq x y z
N MET A 1 19.63 -2.27 -52.93
CA MET A 1 18.92 -2.46 -51.66
C MET A 1 19.09 -1.17 -50.89
N ALA A 2 18.01 -0.44 -50.65
CA ALA A 2 18.08 0.81 -49.89
C ALA A 2 18.48 0.48 -48.45
N ASP A 3 19.51 1.17 -47.96
CA ASP A 3 19.97 1.08 -46.57
C ASP A 3 18.86 1.64 -45.69
N VAL A 4 18.27 0.78 -44.86
CA VAL A 4 17.17 1.19 -43.97
C VAL A 4 17.80 2.01 -42.85
N GLU A 5 17.53 3.31 -42.86
CA GLU A 5 17.97 4.23 -41.83
C GLU A 5 17.46 3.74 -40.47
N LYS A 6 18.38 3.28 -39.61
CA LYS A 6 18.03 2.84 -38.26
C LYS A 6 17.61 4.06 -37.46
N VAL A 7 16.32 4.17 -37.21
CA VAL A 7 15.77 5.11 -36.23
C VAL A 7 16.17 4.60 -34.86
N ASP A 8 17.07 5.31 -34.19
CA ASP A 8 17.38 5.06 -32.78
C ASP A 8 16.20 5.57 -31.93
N PHE A 9 15.39 4.63 -31.44
CA PHE A 9 14.32 4.93 -30.49
C PHE A 9 14.92 5.04 -29.09
N ASN A 10 14.85 6.24 -28.51
CA ASN A 10 15.19 6.46 -27.11
C ASN A 10 13.91 6.47 -26.29
N TYR A 11 13.68 5.40 -25.51
CA TYR A 11 12.56 5.28 -24.58
C TYR A 11 12.88 6.07 -23.30
N ALA A 12 12.67 7.39 -23.35
CA ALA A 12 12.93 8.28 -22.21
C ALA A 12 11.96 8.07 -21.02
N ASP A 13 10.97 7.23 -21.22
CA ASP A 13 9.97 6.74 -20.27
C ASP A 13 10.30 5.37 -19.68
N ALA A 14 11.31 4.67 -20.17
CA ALA A 14 11.81 3.45 -19.53
C ALA A 14 12.65 3.79 -18.28
N ASP A 15 12.63 2.89 -17.29
CA ASP A 15 13.53 2.87 -16.13
C ASP A 15 13.38 4.04 -15.12
N LYS A 16 12.27 4.80 -15.13
CA LYS A 16 11.97 5.73 -14.04
C LYS A 16 10.88 5.18 -13.14
N HIS A 17 11.12 5.26 -11.84
CA HIS A 17 10.18 4.82 -10.80
C HIS A 17 8.77 5.42 -10.95
N GLU A 18 8.65 6.65 -11.46
CA GLU A 18 7.35 7.29 -11.73
C GLU A 18 6.53 6.55 -12.80
N PHE A 19 7.17 6.03 -13.84
CA PHE A 19 6.51 5.30 -14.92
C PHE A 19 6.15 3.89 -14.46
N GLU A 20 7.06 3.21 -13.76
CA GLU A 20 6.80 1.90 -13.14
C GLU A 20 5.60 1.97 -12.15
N MET A 21 5.51 3.04 -11.36
CA MET A 21 4.38 3.26 -10.46
C MET A 21 3.07 3.55 -11.23
N ALA A 22 3.14 4.27 -12.35
CA ALA A 22 1.99 4.56 -13.19
C ALA A 22 1.48 3.34 -13.99
N GLU A 23 2.30 2.30 -14.14
CA GLU A 23 1.85 0.99 -14.64
C GLU A 23 1.03 0.22 -13.60
N LEU A 24 1.39 0.36 -12.31
CA LEU A 24 0.72 -0.32 -11.20
C LEU A 24 -0.56 0.39 -10.75
N TYR A 25 -0.55 1.72 -10.77
CA TYR A 25 -1.66 2.53 -10.28
C TYR A 25 -2.30 3.36 -11.39
N SER A 26 -3.63 3.35 -11.40
CA SER A 26 -4.43 4.17 -12.31
C SER A 26 -5.05 5.37 -11.59
N TYR A 27 -5.33 6.44 -12.33
CA TYR A 27 -6.00 7.63 -11.79
C TYR A 27 -7.36 7.33 -11.13
N THR A 28 -8.01 6.23 -11.50
CA THR A 28 -9.28 5.81 -10.88
C THR A 28 -9.14 5.35 -9.43
N GLU A 29 -7.91 5.15 -8.94
CA GLU A 29 -7.61 4.66 -7.59
C GLU A 29 -7.30 5.79 -6.60
N GLU A 30 -7.30 7.05 -7.06
CA GLU A 30 -7.15 8.23 -6.20
C GLU A 30 -8.08 8.21 -4.96
N PRO A 31 -9.36 7.81 -5.05
CA PRO A 31 -10.23 7.73 -3.87
C PRO A 31 -9.78 6.70 -2.84
N ASP A 32 -9.08 5.65 -3.28
CA ASP A 32 -8.59 4.60 -2.39
C ASP A 32 -7.33 5.07 -1.65
N PHE A 33 -6.47 5.88 -2.29
CA PHE A 33 -5.35 6.55 -1.60
C PHE A 33 -5.83 7.49 -0.49
N ALA A 34 -6.88 8.28 -0.76
CA ALA A 34 -7.48 9.14 0.25
C ALA A 34 -8.02 8.33 1.44
N THR A 35 -8.60 7.16 1.18
CA THR A 35 -9.09 6.26 2.24
C THR A 35 -7.93 5.74 3.09
N ASN A 36 -6.83 5.32 2.45
CA ASN A 36 -5.63 4.86 3.15
C ASN A 36 -5.03 5.94 4.06
N GLN A 37 -4.97 7.18 3.56
CA GLN A 37 -4.54 8.32 4.34
C GLN A 37 -5.41 8.53 5.58
N VAL A 38 -6.74 8.51 5.44
CA VAL A 38 -7.66 8.68 6.58
C VAL A 38 -7.46 7.58 7.62
N CYS A 39 -7.35 6.31 7.20
CA CYS A 39 -7.12 5.21 8.12
C CYS A 39 -5.79 5.35 8.88
N PHE A 40 -4.73 5.81 8.20
CA PHE A 40 -3.47 6.14 8.84
C PHE A 40 -3.61 7.28 9.86
N GLU A 41 -4.27 8.38 9.50
CA GLU A 41 -4.45 9.54 10.37
C GLU A 41 -5.24 9.19 11.64
N GLU A 42 -6.28 8.36 11.50
CA GLU A 42 -7.04 7.83 12.64
C GLU A 42 -6.15 6.97 13.56
N ALA A 43 -5.34 6.07 12.98
CA ALA A 43 -4.43 5.22 13.73
C ALA A 43 -3.30 6.03 14.41
N ALA A 44 -2.72 7.01 13.72
CA ALA A 44 -1.70 7.90 14.24
C ALA A 44 -2.23 8.72 15.43
N LYS A 45 -3.44 9.27 15.30
CA LYS A 45 -4.13 9.98 16.38
C LYS A 45 -4.39 9.07 17.57
N ALA A 46 -4.82 7.83 17.34
CA ALA A 46 -5.05 6.86 18.40
C ALA A 46 -3.74 6.47 19.12
N HIS A 47 -2.63 6.37 18.38
CA HIS A 47 -1.30 6.08 18.92
C HIS A 47 -0.62 7.29 19.58
N GLY A 48 -1.14 8.51 19.34
CA GLY A 48 -0.72 9.73 20.04
C GLY A 48 0.40 10.52 19.35
N PHE A 49 0.47 10.50 18.01
CA PHE A 49 1.39 11.37 17.26
C PHE A 49 0.70 12.04 16.07
N GLU A 50 1.29 13.16 15.61
CA GLU A 50 0.74 13.95 14.49
C GLU A 50 1.44 13.72 13.15
N LYS A 51 2.76 13.49 13.15
CA LYS A 51 3.56 13.37 11.93
C LYS A 51 4.51 12.19 11.98
N TRP A 52 4.36 11.26 11.03
CA TRP A 52 5.27 10.13 10.84
C TRP A 52 6.73 10.58 10.69
N THR A 53 6.95 11.60 9.87
CA THR A 53 8.29 12.11 9.52
C THR A 53 9.01 12.78 10.69
N SER A 54 8.32 13.05 11.80
CA SER A 54 8.90 13.60 13.03
C SER A 54 9.28 12.54 14.07
N LEU A 55 8.89 11.28 13.86
CA LEU A 55 9.10 10.20 14.82
C LEU A 55 10.54 9.70 14.80
N SER A 56 11.03 9.30 15.98
CA SER A 56 12.24 8.48 16.08
C SER A 56 12.01 7.06 15.57
N ARG A 57 13.08 6.35 15.18
CA ARG A 57 12.98 4.96 14.70
C ARG A 57 12.27 4.05 15.70
N THR A 58 12.53 4.20 17.00
CA THR A 58 11.86 3.41 18.04
C THR A 58 10.36 3.67 18.09
N GLN A 59 9.93 4.93 17.91
CA GLN A 59 8.51 5.27 17.85
C GLN A 59 7.85 4.73 16.58
N GLN A 60 8.53 4.80 15.44
CA GLN A 60 8.06 4.21 14.19
C GLN A 60 7.87 2.69 14.32
N MET A 61 8.84 1.99 14.92
CA MET A 61 8.73 0.56 15.20
C MET A 61 7.56 0.26 16.13
N SER A 62 7.42 1.01 17.24
CA SER A 62 6.32 0.84 18.19
C SER A 62 4.96 1.02 17.53
N PHE A 63 4.82 2.02 16.63
CA PHE A 63 3.60 2.23 15.88
C PHE A 63 3.30 1.05 14.95
N VAL A 64 4.26 0.65 14.11
CA VAL A 64 4.03 -0.45 13.15
C VAL A 64 3.72 -1.77 13.86
N VAL A 65 4.37 -2.06 15.00
CA VAL A 65 4.02 -3.23 15.82
C VAL A 65 2.58 -3.14 16.34
N SER A 66 2.12 -1.97 16.77
CA SER A 66 0.72 -1.82 17.19
C SER A 66 -0.27 -2.03 16.04
N ILE A 67 0.09 -1.65 14.81
CA ILE A 67 -0.72 -1.94 13.61
C ILE A 67 -0.68 -3.43 13.27
N GLN A 68 0.45 -4.10 13.52
CA GLN A 68 0.56 -5.55 13.34
C GLN A 68 -0.37 -6.30 14.29
N ASP A 69 -0.50 -5.86 15.55
CA ASP A 69 -1.48 -6.42 16.49
C ASP A 69 -2.91 -6.27 15.95
N ASP A 70 -3.21 -5.16 15.27
CA ASP A 70 -4.51 -4.92 14.61
C ASP A 70 -4.74 -5.82 13.39
N LEU A 71 -3.71 -6.42 12.79
CA LEU A 71 -3.86 -7.42 11.72
C LEU A 71 -4.31 -8.78 12.27
N GLU A 72 -4.06 -9.08 13.54
CA GLU A 72 -4.33 -10.38 14.16
C GLU A 72 -5.73 -10.48 14.78
N VAL A 73 -6.51 -9.39 14.77
CA VAL A 73 -7.86 -9.38 15.34
C VAL A 73 -8.87 -10.11 14.45
N THR A 74 -9.94 -10.64 15.07
CA THR A 74 -11.01 -11.35 14.35
C THR A 74 -11.90 -10.43 13.51
N GLU A 75 -11.97 -9.15 13.85
CA GLU A 75 -12.80 -8.16 13.18
C GLU A 75 -12.21 -7.73 11.83
N LYS A 76 -12.88 -8.11 10.73
CA LYS A 76 -12.43 -7.83 9.34
C LYS A 76 -12.21 -6.34 9.09
N GLU A 77 -13.13 -5.49 9.52
CA GLU A 77 -13.06 -4.04 9.26
C GLU A 77 -11.81 -3.42 9.90
N ARG A 78 -11.47 -3.84 11.12
CA ARG A 78 -10.27 -3.38 11.82
C ARG A 78 -9.00 -3.83 11.10
N ARG A 79 -8.95 -5.08 10.62
CA ARG A 79 -7.82 -5.57 9.79
C ARG A 79 -7.67 -4.77 8.51
N ILE A 80 -8.77 -4.48 7.80
CA ILE A 80 -8.72 -3.67 6.57
C ILE A 80 -8.15 -2.28 6.86
N LYS A 81 -8.63 -1.59 7.90
CA LYS A 81 -8.11 -0.28 8.29
C LYS A 81 -6.61 -0.32 8.62
N ALA A 82 -6.15 -1.37 9.30
CA ALA A 82 -4.73 -1.60 9.59
C ALA A 82 -3.91 -1.78 8.30
N ILE A 83 -4.37 -2.61 7.35
CA ILE A 83 -3.72 -2.78 6.03
C ILE A 83 -3.68 -1.44 5.29
N GLN A 84 -4.78 -0.69 5.27
CA GLN A 84 -4.88 0.61 4.61
C GLN A 84 -3.89 1.63 5.19
N ALA A 85 -3.73 1.67 6.52
CA ALA A 85 -2.73 2.51 7.18
C ALA A 85 -1.30 2.11 6.79
N LEU A 86 -1.01 0.80 6.70
CA LEU A 86 0.30 0.30 6.23
C LEU A 86 0.56 0.63 4.75
N LEU A 87 -0.46 0.57 3.90
CA LEU A 87 -0.34 0.93 2.49
C LEU A 87 0.01 2.42 2.33
N TYR A 88 -0.62 3.31 3.10
CA TYR A 88 -0.29 4.74 3.06
C TYR A 88 1.16 5.03 3.50
N LEU A 89 1.64 4.33 4.53
CA LEU A 89 3.05 4.38 4.95
C LEU A 89 3.99 3.88 3.83
N ALA A 90 3.68 2.74 3.21
CA ALA A 90 4.46 2.20 2.09
C ALA A 90 4.48 3.14 0.87
N GLN A 91 3.42 3.94 0.68
CA GLN A 91 3.34 4.99 -0.35
C GLN A 91 4.17 6.25 -0.01
N GLY A 92 4.81 6.28 1.15
CA GLY A 92 5.75 7.33 1.53
C GLY A 92 5.10 8.54 2.20
N VAL A 93 3.91 8.39 2.77
CA VAL A 93 3.24 9.44 3.58
C VAL A 93 3.23 10.78 2.82
N TYR A 94 2.73 10.75 1.59
CA TYR A 94 2.87 11.84 0.63
C TYR A 94 2.32 13.18 1.16
N GLY A 95 1.32 13.15 2.05
CA GLY A 95 0.75 14.35 2.67
C GLY A 95 1.72 15.12 3.59
N GLU A 96 2.77 14.47 4.10
CA GLU A 96 3.80 15.09 4.95
C GLU A 96 5.06 15.51 4.17
N CYS A 97 5.22 15.02 2.93
CA CYS A 97 6.45 15.14 2.19
C CYS A 97 6.60 16.49 1.46
N ARG A 98 7.83 17.00 1.40
CA ARG A 98 8.15 18.30 0.79
C ARG A 98 8.44 18.22 -0.70
N SER A 99 8.85 17.04 -1.17
CA SER A 99 9.15 16.74 -2.57
C SER A 99 8.91 15.26 -2.86
N ARG A 100 8.93 14.89 -4.13
CA ARG A 100 8.77 13.49 -4.57
C ARG A 100 9.94 12.63 -4.11
N GLU A 101 11.15 13.18 -4.14
CA GLU A 101 12.37 12.51 -3.70
C GLU A 101 12.27 12.15 -2.21
N HIS A 102 11.80 13.08 -1.38
CA HIS A 102 11.56 12.83 0.03
C HIS A 102 10.48 11.75 0.25
N MET A 103 9.41 11.76 -0.54
CA MET A 103 8.38 10.71 -0.50
C MET A 103 8.96 9.33 -0.82
N TYR A 104 9.84 9.23 -1.82
CA TYR A 104 10.51 7.97 -2.16
C TYR A 104 11.47 7.50 -1.06
N GLU A 105 12.21 8.42 -0.43
CA GLU A 105 13.04 8.12 0.72
C GLU A 105 12.21 7.56 1.88
N VAL A 106 11.11 8.23 2.23
CA VAL A 106 10.19 7.79 3.30
C VAL A 106 9.57 6.43 2.96
N SER A 107 9.06 6.25 1.74
CA SER A 107 8.50 4.99 1.26
C SER A 107 9.50 3.84 1.41
N ARG A 108 10.73 4.04 0.96
CA ARG A 108 11.81 3.04 1.06
C ARG A 108 12.10 2.70 2.52
N GLU A 109 12.21 3.69 3.40
CA GLU A 109 12.48 3.45 4.83
C GLU A 109 11.31 2.73 5.54
N CYS A 110 10.06 3.00 5.13
CA CYS A 110 8.88 2.26 5.59
C CYS A 110 8.92 0.80 5.16
N VAL A 111 9.24 0.51 3.89
CA VAL A 111 9.35 -0.87 3.40
C VAL A 111 10.48 -1.62 4.10
N LEU A 112 11.63 -0.98 4.32
CA LEU A 112 12.74 -1.58 5.09
C LEU A 112 12.33 -1.88 6.53
N LEU A 113 11.58 -0.96 7.17
CA LEU A 113 11.01 -1.19 8.50
C LEU A 113 10.09 -2.42 8.53
N TYR A 114 9.28 -2.62 7.49
CA TYR A 114 8.39 -3.79 7.41
C TYR A 114 9.16 -5.10 7.32
N LEU A 115 10.27 -5.10 6.58
CA LEU A 115 11.16 -6.25 6.49
C LEU A 115 11.84 -6.53 7.83
N GLU A 116 12.33 -5.49 8.53
CA GLU A 116 12.95 -5.61 9.85
C GLU A 116 11.99 -6.18 10.90
N LEU A 117 10.71 -5.77 10.86
CA LEU A 117 9.69 -6.23 11.80
C LEU A 117 9.04 -7.57 11.39
N GLY A 118 9.37 -8.12 10.23
CA GLY A 118 8.80 -9.38 9.75
C GLY A 118 7.35 -9.28 9.28
N LEU A 119 6.87 -8.07 8.97
CA LEU A 119 5.48 -7.78 8.63
C LEU A 119 5.03 -8.51 7.35
N TYR A 120 5.96 -8.80 6.44
CA TYR A 120 5.70 -9.57 5.23
C TYR A 120 5.04 -10.92 5.55
N THR A 121 5.52 -11.63 6.58
CA THR A 121 4.97 -12.92 6.97
C THR A 121 3.53 -12.79 7.46
N SER A 122 3.24 -11.78 8.30
CA SER A 122 1.90 -11.50 8.79
C SER A 122 0.94 -11.17 7.65
N LEU A 123 1.37 -10.37 6.67
CA LEU A 123 0.55 -10.03 5.50
C LEU A 123 0.27 -11.25 4.61
N VAL A 124 1.26 -12.12 4.38
CA VAL A 124 1.07 -13.35 3.59
C VAL A 124 0.13 -14.32 4.30
N GLN A 125 0.28 -14.48 5.62
CA GLN A 125 -0.62 -15.32 6.43
C GLN A 125 -2.05 -14.79 6.40
N LEU A 126 -2.21 -13.47 6.50
CA LEU A 126 -3.51 -12.82 6.44
C LEU A 126 -4.16 -13.00 5.07
N LEU A 127 -3.39 -12.84 3.99
CA LEU A 127 -3.86 -13.11 2.64
C LEU A 127 -4.28 -14.57 2.46
N ALA A 128 -3.46 -15.52 2.92
CA ALA A 128 -3.79 -16.95 2.84
C ALA A 128 -5.10 -17.27 3.57
N MET A 129 -5.29 -16.71 4.76
CA MET A 129 -6.54 -16.84 5.52
C MET A 129 -7.75 -16.28 4.75
N GLU A 130 -7.62 -15.11 4.11
CA GLU A 130 -8.71 -14.52 3.32
C GLU A 130 -9.01 -15.34 2.05
N VAL A 131 -7.99 -15.95 1.43
CA VAL A 131 -8.16 -16.87 0.30
C VAL A 131 -8.91 -18.15 0.72
N GLU A 132 -8.62 -18.68 1.91
CA GLU A 132 -9.29 -19.86 2.45
C GLU A 132 -10.71 -19.58 2.98
N ASN A 133 -11.10 -18.31 3.12
CA ASN A 133 -12.40 -17.89 3.59
C ASN A 133 -13.51 -18.14 2.54
N SER A 134 -13.91 -19.40 2.44
CA SER A 134 -14.88 -19.95 1.48
C SER A 134 -16.24 -19.23 1.46
N ALA A 135 -16.64 -18.56 2.55
CA ALA A 135 -17.88 -17.79 2.60
C ALA A 135 -17.84 -16.57 1.66
N THR A 136 -16.72 -15.86 1.59
CA THR A 136 -16.52 -14.71 0.69
C THR A 136 -16.45 -15.18 -0.76
N ALA A 137 -15.74 -16.26 -1.04
CA ALA A 137 -15.67 -16.87 -2.37
C ALA A 137 -17.05 -17.32 -2.88
N LEU A 138 -17.86 -17.95 -2.03
CA LEU A 138 -19.24 -18.35 -2.33
C LEU A 138 -20.18 -17.15 -2.56
N MET A 139 -19.99 -16.05 -1.83
CA MET A 139 -20.74 -14.81 -2.03
C MET A 139 -20.35 -14.08 -3.33
N ALA A 140 -19.06 -14.09 -3.70
CA ALA A 140 -18.57 -13.54 -4.96
C ALA A 140 -19.07 -14.34 -6.18
N LEU A 141 -19.06 -15.68 -6.09
CA LEU A 141 -19.61 -16.59 -7.13
C LEU A 141 -21.10 -16.39 -7.40
N ARG A 142 -21.86 -15.87 -6.43
CA ARG A 142 -23.30 -15.59 -6.58
C ARG A 142 -23.62 -14.25 -7.24
N LYS A 143 -22.65 -13.33 -7.31
CA LYS A 143 -22.82 -12.05 -8.01
C LYS A 143 -22.41 -12.25 -9.48
N PRO A 144 -23.34 -12.18 -10.45
CA PRO A 144 -22.97 -12.31 -11.85
C PRO A 144 -22.10 -11.10 -12.21
N ALA A 145 -20.83 -11.37 -12.53
CA ALA A 145 -19.82 -10.38 -12.92
C ALA A 145 -19.41 -9.37 -11.82
N VAL A 146 -18.74 -9.83 -10.76
CA VAL A 146 -17.82 -8.94 -10.03
C VAL A 146 -16.52 -8.88 -10.82
N SER A 147 -16.30 -7.82 -11.60
CA SER A 147 -14.98 -7.54 -12.15
C SER A 147 -14.04 -7.20 -11.00
N ILE A 148 -12.78 -7.66 -11.03
CA ILE A 148 -11.76 -7.31 -10.02
C ILE A 148 -11.65 -5.78 -9.87
N THR A 149 -11.83 -5.04 -10.96
CA THR A 149 -11.83 -3.57 -10.99
C THR A 149 -12.95 -2.96 -10.14
N ASP A 150 -14.08 -3.63 -9.98
CA ASP A 150 -15.26 -3.10 -9.26
C ASP A 150 -15.26 -3.44 -7.77
N SER A 151 -14.42 -4.36 -7.31
CA SER A 151 -14.40 -4.82 -5.92
C SER A 151 -13.23 -4.23 -5.14
N LYS A 152 -13.51 -3.24 -4.30
CA LYS A 152 -12.55 -2.64 -3.35
C LYS A 152 -11.95 -3.62 -2.33
N GLU A 153 -12.57 -4.77 -2.13
CA GLU A 153 -12.05 -5.83 -1.25
C GLU A 153 -11.14 -6.82 -1.98
N LEU A 154 -11.16 -6.85 -3.32
CA LEU A 154 -10.37 -7.78 -4.13
C LEU A 154 -9.19 -7.12 -4.85
N ARG A 155 -9.24 -5.80 -5.08
CA ARG A 155 -8.04 -4.97 -5.33
C ARG A 155 -7.29 -4.79 -4.02
#